data_AF-A0A565CTJ6-F1
#
_entry.id   AF-A0A565CTJ6-F1
#
_cell.length_a   1.000
_cell.length_b   1.000
_cell.length_c   1.000
_cell.angle_alpha   90.00
_cell.angle_beta   90.00
_cell.angle_gamma   90.00
#
_symmetry.space_group_name_H-M   'P 1'
#
loop_
_entity.id
_entity.type
_entity.pdbx_description
1 polymer ?
#
loop_
_entity_poly.entity_id
_entity_poly.type
_entity_poly.pdbx_seq_one_letter_code
_entity_poly.pdbx_strand_id
1 'polypeptide(L)'
;MGLGKDKIRGTYKPIWLCNSSEFGLDNATTCEVFDFSTNAWRYVLPASPCRILDEQKPVYLDGSLYGLTEGEETKVLSFDLHTET
;
A
#
# COMPACT_ATOMS: atom_id res chain seq x y z
N MET A 1 5.21 2.46 5.67
CA MET A 1 5.96 2.48 4.39
C MET A 1 6.49 1.10 4.06
N GLY A 2 6.33 0.65 2.82
CA GLY A 2 6.85 -0.61 2.30
C GLY A 2 7.69 -0.41 1.03
N LEU A 3 8.54 -1.39 0.70
CA LEU A 3 9.32 -1.40 -0.53
C LEU A 3 9.25 -2.80 -1.12
N GLY A 4 8.94 -2.90 -2.41
CA GLY A 4 8.93 -4.17 -3.12
C GLY A 4 9.38 -4.02 -4.56
N LYS A 5 9.62 -5.17 -5.21
CA LYS A 5 10.00 -5.25 -6.62
C LYS A 5 8.82 -5.76 -7.45
N ASP A 6 8.39 -5.01 -8.45
CA ASP A 6 7.52 -5.53 -9.51
C ASP A 6 8.27 -6.68 -10.21
N LYS A 7 7.76 -7.90 -10.08
CA LYS A 7 8.42 -9.09 -10.61
C LYS A 7 8.40 -9.18 -12.14
N ILE A 8 7.46 -8.49 -12.79
CA ILE A 8 7.30 -8.51 -14.25
C ILE A 8 8.19 -7.43 -14.89
N ARG A 9 8.14 -6.20 -14.36
CA ARG A 9 8.95 -5.08 -14.91
C ARG A 9 10.35 -5.00 -14.30
N GLY A 10 10.58 -5.65 -13.17
CA GLY A 10 11.85 -5.61 -12.44
C GLY A 10 12.11 -4.30 -11.68
N THR A 11 11.15 -3.37 -11.66
CA THR A 11 11.29 -2.06 -11.02
C THR A 11 10.97 -2.12 -9.53
N TYR A 12 11.69 -1.36 -8.72
CA TYR A 12 11.37 -1.20 -7.30
C TYR A 12 10.34 -0.09 -7.12
N LYS A 13 9.38 -0.32 -6.22
CA LYS A 13 8.29 0.61 -5.94
C LYS A 13 8.22 0.86 -4.43
N PRO A 14 8.65 2.05 -3.97
CA PRO A 14 8.33 2.55 -2.64
C PRO A 14 6.82 2.82 -2.54
N ILE A 15 6.21 2.35 -1.45
CA ILE A 15 4.78 2.45 -1.22
C ILE A 15 4.51 3.03 0.16
N TRP A 16 3.58 3.95 0.21
CA TRP A 16 3.03 4.53 1.42
C TRP A 16 1.58 4.11 1.55
N LEU A 17 1.24 3.42 2.65
CA LEU A 17 -0.12 3.05 3.00
C LEU A 17 -0.32 3.45 4.48
N CYS A 18 -1.34 4.23 4.77
CA CYS A 18 -1.68 4.73 6.10
C CYS A 18 -3.20 4.80 6.30
N ASN A 19 -3.66 4.88 7.56
CA ASN A 19 -5.07 5.12 7.85
C ASN A 19 -5.41 6.59 7.61
N SER A 20 -6.43 6.88 6.79
CA SER A 20 -6.72 8.27 6.42
C SER A 20 -7.29 9.09 7.57
N SER A 21 -7.78 8.45 8.64
CA SER A 21 -8.26 9.14 9.85
C SER A 21 -7.17 9.99 10.50
N GLU A 22 -5.89 9.61 10.36
CA GLU A 22 -4.75 10.41 10.85
C GLU A 22 -4.64 11.77 10.15
N PHE A 23 -5.23 11.88 8.96
CA PHE A 23 -5.24 13.08 8.11
C PHE A 23 -6.61 13.75 8.04
N GLY A 24 -7.60 13.28 8.82
CA GLY A 24 -8.97 13.80 8.80
C GLY A 24 -9.72 13.55 7.49
N LEU A 25 -9.36 12.52 6.74
CA LEU A 25 -10.00 12.14 5.47
C LEU A 25 -11.08 11.07 5.70
N ASP A 26 -12.13 11.08 4.87
CA ASP A 26 -13.28 10.18 5.00
C ASP A 26 -13.01 8.73 4.55
N ASN A 27 -11.94 8.49 3.78
CA ASN A 27 -11.55 7.16 3.31
C ASN A 27 -10.96 6.32 4.45
N ALA A 28 -11.06 5.00 4.37
CA ALA A 28 -10.43 4.12 5.37
C ALA A 28 -8.90 4.22 5.36
N THR A 29 -8.29 4.16 4.17
CA THR A 29 -6.84 4.28 3.99
C THR A 29 -6.48 5.20 2.83
N THR A 30 -5.25 5.72 2.88
CA THR A 30 -4.61 6.45 1.78
C THR A 30 -3.42 5.63 1.31
N CYS A 31 -3.30 5.42 -0.01
CA CYS A 31 -2.24 4.65 -0.62
C CYS A 31 -1.55 5.47 -1.71
N GLU A 32 -0.22 5.52 -1.68
CA GLU A 32 0.60 6.22 -2.65
C GLU A 32 1.79 5.37 -3.08
N VAL A 33 2.16 5.48 -4.36
CA VAL A 33 3.35 4.85 -4.95
C VAL A 33 4.28 5.96 -5.42
N PHE A 34 5.58 5.83 -5.15
CA PHE A 34 6.56 6.73 -5.71
C PHE A 34 6.86 6.37 -7.16
N ASP A 35 6.66 7.32 -8.07
CA ASP A 35 6.98 7.18 -9.49
C ASP A 35 8.31 7.87 -9.81
N PHE A 36 9.33 7.06 -10.10
CA PHE A 36 10.66 7.56 -10.47
C PHE A 36 10.69 8.31 -11.80
N SER A 37 9.72 8.10 -12.69
CA SER A 37 9.68 8.79 -13.98
C SER A 37 9.24 10.25 -13.84
N THR A 38 8.33 10.52 -12.91
CA THR A 38 7.82 11.86 -12.59
C THR A 38 8.46 12.45 -11.34
N ASN A 39 9.25 11.66 -10.60
CA ASN A 39 9.89 12.01 -9.33
C ASN A 39 8.88 12.52 -8.29
N ALA A 40 7.70 11.89 -8.23
CA ALA A 40 6.59 12.30 -7.39
C ALA A 40 5.86 11.08 -6.81
N TRP A 41 5.17 11.30 -5.68
CA TRP A 41 4.17 10.36 -5.18
C TRP A 41 2.89 10.52 -5.98
N ARG A 42 2.23 9.40 -6.27
CA ARG A 42 0.89 9.38 -6.85
C ARG A 42 -0.05 8.52 -6.04
N TYR A 43 -1.30 8.93 -5.97
CA TYR A 43 -2.36 8.15 -5.33
C TYR A 43 -2.68 6.89 -6.11
N VAL A 44 -2.95 5.81 -5.37
CA VAL A 44 -3.58 4.59 -5.89
C VAL A 44 -5.03 4.62 -5.46
N LEU A 45 -5.95 4.58 -6.43
CA LEU A 45 -7.38 4.68 -6.19
C LEU A 45 -8.14 3.52 -6.88
N PRO A 46 -9.05 2.83 -6.17
CA PRO A 46 -9.34 2.99 -4.74
C PRO A 46 -8.21 2.41 -3.86
N ALA A 47 -7.98 3.03 -2.70
CA ALA A 47 -7.16 2.46 -1.64
C ALA A 47 -7.93 1.34 -0.90
N SER A 48 -7.30 0.70 0.10
CA SER A 48 -7.95 -0.33 0.90
C SER A 48 -9.20 0.25 1.60
N PRO A 49 -10.36 -0.40 1.50
CA PRO A 49 -11.57 0.00 2.22
C PRO A 49 -11.50 -0.38 3.71
N CYS A 50 -10.50 -1.15 4.12
CA CYS A 50 -10.26 -1.55 5.50
C CYS A 50 -9.06 -0.79 6.07
N ARG A 51 -9.19 -0.34 7.31
CA ARG A 51 -8.08 0.22 8.10
C ARG A 51 -6.97 -0.82 8.28
N ILE A 52 -5.73 -0.36 8.37
CA ILE A 52 -4.56 -1.19 8.60
C ILE A 52 -4.07 -1.07 10.04
N LEU A 53 -3.35 -2.09 10.52
CA LEU A 53 -2.61 -2.00 11.78
C LEU A 53 -1.42 -1.05 11.59
N ASP A 54 -1.51 0.12 12.21
CA ASP A 54 -0.64 1.29 11.96
C ASP A 54 0.86 1.01 12.23
N GLU A 55 1.18 0.20 13.23
CA GLU A 55 2.58 -0.07 13.61
C GLU A 55 3.28 -1.14 12.76
N GLN A 56 2.62 -1.70 11.75
CA GLN A 56 3.19 -2.77 10.92
C GLN A 56 3.86 -2.25 9.65
N LYS A 57 5.05 -2.79 9.36
CA LYS A 57 5.69 -2.63 8.06
C LYS A 57 5.19 -3.72 7.12
N PRO A 58 4.67 -3.37 5.92
CA PRO A 58 4.26 -4.36 4.95
C PRO A 58 5.43 -5.27 4.56
N VAL A 59 5.17 -6.57 4.43
CA VAL A 59 6.16 -7.59 4.05
C VAL A 59 6.09 -7.84 2.56
N TYR A 60 7.22 -7.80 1.89
CA TYR A 60 7.32 -8.15 0.47
C TYR A 60 7.42 -9.66 0.28
N LEU A 61 6.58 -10.22 -0.61
CA LEU A 61 6.65 -11.60 -1.06
C LEU A 61 6.10 -11.72 -2.49
N ASP A 62 6.87 -12.36 -3.38
CA ASP A 62 6.49 -12.70 -4.76
C ASP A 62 5.75 -11.60 -5.58
N GLY A 63 6.27 -10.37 -5.54
CA GLY A 63 5.72 -9.25 -6.31
C GLY A 63 4.55 -8.53 -5.63
N SER A 64 4.22 -8.88 -4.38
CA SER A 64 3.19 -8.21 -3.59
C SER A 64 3.74 -7.72 -2.25
N LEU A 65 3.12 -6.69 -1.68
CA LEU A 65 3.27 -6.31 -0.29
C LEU A 65 2.07 -6.80 0.53
N TYR A 66 2.34 -7.36 1.70
CA TYR A 66 1.33 -7.90 2.60
C TYR A 66 1.31 -7.12 3.91
N GLY A 67 0.12 -6.77 4.38
CA GLY A 67 -0.11 -6.14 5.68
C GLY A 67 -1.34 -6.74 6.35
N LEU A 68 -1.62 -6.33 7.59
CA LEU A 68 -2.78 -6.77 8.34
C LEU A 68 -3.79 -5.63 8.50
N THR A 69 -5.08 -5.97 8.44
CA THR A 69 -6.17 -5.01 8.63
C THR A 69 -6.70 -5.03 10.06
N GLU A 70 -7.24 -3.89 10.50
CA GLU A 70 -8.09 -3.80 11.70
C GLU A 70 -9.47 -4.40 11.43
N GLY A 71 -10.15 -4.89 12.47
CA GLY A 71 -11.51 -5.43 12.41
C GLY A 71 -11.79 -6.44 13.53
N GLU A 72 -13.01 -6.99 13.55
CA GLU A 72 -13.36 -8.10 14.46
C GLU A 72 -12.48 -9.34 14.19
N GLU A 73 -12.16 -9.57 12.93
CA GLU A 73 -11.23 -10.61 12.48
C GLU A 73 -10.08 -9.94 11.72
N THR A 74 -8.85 -10.22 12.13
CA THR A 74 -7.64 -9.76 11.44
C THR A 74 -7.54 -10.45 10.08
N LYS A 75 -7.46 -9.66 9.02
CA LYS A 75 -7.29 -10.16 7.64
C LYS A 75 -5.94 -9.74 7.09
N VAL A 76 -5.50 -10.45 6.05
CA VAL A 76 -4.31 -10.09 5.28
C VAL A 76 -4.76 -9.22 4.11
N LEU A 77 -4.17 -8.02 4.00
CA LEU A 77 -4.25 -7.15 2.84
C LEU A 77 -3.05 -7.43 1.95
N SER A 78 -3.29 -7.65 0.65
CA SER A 78 -2.25 -7.80 -0.36
C SER A 78 -2.29 -6.64 -1.36
N PHE A 79 -1.14 -6.08 -1.68
CA PHE A 79 -0.96 -5.06 -2.70
C PHE A 79 -0.06 -5.61 -3.81
N ASP A 80 -0.63 -5.87 -4.98
CA ASP A 80 0.12 -6.36 -6.15
C ASP A 80 0.86 -5.20 -6.83
N LEU A 81 2.20 -5.30 -6.91
CA LEU A 81 3.05 -4.24 -7.43
C LEU A 81 3.00 -4.10 -8.95
N HIS A 82 2.52 -5.12 -9.66
CA HIS A 82 2.45 -5.13 -11.10
C HIS A 82 1.14 -4.53 -11.61
N THR A 83 0.03 -4.85 -10.94
CA THR A 83 -1.31 -4.43 -11.36
C THR A 83 -1.81 -3.16 -10.66
N GLU A 84 -0.99 -2.55 -9.81
CA GLU A 84 -1.34 -1.25 -9.23
C GLU A 84 -1.53 -0.21 -10.35
N THR A 85 -2.59 0.59 -10.23
CA THR A 85 -3.01 1.62 -11.19
C THR A 85 -3.13 2.96 -10.49
#